data_AF-A0A5C5WGT7-F1
#
_entry.id   AF-A0A5C5WGT7-F1
#
_cell.length_a   1.000
_cell.length_b   1.000
_cell.length_c   1.000
_cell.angle_alpha   90.00
_cell.angle_beta   90.00
_cell.angle_gamma   90.00
#
_symmetry.space_group_name_H-M   'P 1'
#
loop_
_entity.id
_entity.type
_entity.pdbx_description
1 polymer ?
#
loop_
_entity_poly.entity_id
_entity_poly.type
_entity_poly.pdbx_seq_one_letter_code
_entity_poly.pdbx_strand_id
1 'polypeptide(L)'
;MFCDLNTERCKHLNLLLDERSKRGLLQLSMILSKPLIEIGIIVAGLLDEIDEQATSLAVKSTLSFLQDHFPDFEFDLFIVRRPELVDAKVVQPSVLLQRAVEERDFRHWDYSFVLTDADLDRYYSAHCFAALSRPLDAAVLSFSLIDPVAVGETADATSRVQRVAHRLSRLMLHSLSHLSGLGVSDDPTNLMSRPADAKGLDAMESLTEVQILQQQLSFIEVADQRLEESSGHRLSKTAFALRAAWINHREIFEAIVAARPWQFPRRLSGLTLASVSTVAVLLMTAEAWDLALSESWTCLALLSVTAWLLTTGYVIVRQQLLVRHGNRTTEQSVVTAASAIGIVVVGMLVTWTCLCLIGITVSGSLFGANLIVSWAASSDLSPQDVGVLLKIKMSLFIASIGLLIGALGASFESQHYFRHVIFVDEEV
;
A
#
# COMPACT_ATOMS: atom_id res chain seq x y z
N MET A 1 21.14 -44.21 68.61
CA MET A 1 20.99 -44.40 67.16
C MET A 1 19.74 -43.63 66.71
N PHE A 2 19.85 -42.30 66.67
CA PHE A 2 18.79 -41.39 66.19
C PHE A 2 19.52 -40.11 65.75
N CYS A 3 19.92 -40.07 64.49
CA CYS A 3 20.34 -38.89 63.74
C CYS A 3 20.27 -39.27 62.25
N ASP A 4 20.06 -38.28 61.39
CA ASP A 4 20.15 -38.34 59.92
C ASP A 4 18.91 -38.74 59.11
N LEU A 5 17.82 -37.98 59.24
CA LEU A 5 16.80 -37.93 58.17
C LEU A 5 16.27 -36.52 57.84
N ASN A 6 16.78 -35.45 58.45
CA ASN A 6 16.17 -34.11 58.32
C ASN A 6 16.94 -33.11 57.45
N THR A 7 18.14 -33.45 56.97
CA THR A 7 19.02 -32.47 56.28
C THR A 7 18.87 -32.47 54.76
N GLU A 8 18.50 -33.61 54.16
CA GLU A 8 18.31 -33.75 52.69
C GLU A 8 17.01 -33.08 52.20
N ARG A 9 15.93 -33.14 52.98
CA ARG A 9 14.64 -32.55 52.61
C ARG A 9 14.64 -31.02 52.58
N CYS A 10 15.45 -30.36 53.42
CA CYS A 10 15.56 -28.90 53.41
C CYS A 10 16.35 -28.36 52.20
N LYS A 11 17.34 -29.10 51.68
CA LYS A 11 18.08 -28.67 50.47
C LYS A 11 17.22 -28.74 49.21
N HIS A 12 16.38 -29.77 49.09
CA HIS A 12 15.51 -29.93 47.92
C HIS A 12 14.36 -28.92 47.86
N LEU A 13 13.88 -28.45 49.02
CA LEU A 13 12.82 -27.42 49.10
C LEU A 13 13.36 -26.02 48.75
N ASN A 14 14.59 -25.68 49.16
CA ASN A 14 15.20 -24.39 48.83
C ASN A 14 15.56 -24.26 47.33
N LEU A 15 15.94 -25.36 46.67
CA LEU A 15 16.19 -25.38 45.21
C LEU A 15 14.89 -25.23 44.39
N LEU A 16 13.78 -25.81 44.86
CA LEU A 16 12.48 -25.67 44.20
C LEU A 16 11.82 -24.30 44.43
N LEU A 17 12.10 -23.65 45.57
CA LEU A 17 11.66 -22.28 45.84
C LEU A 17 12.48 -21.24 45.05
N ASP A 18 13.77 -21.46 44.84
CA ASP A 18 14.61 -20.58 44.00
C ASP A 18 14.23 -20.69 42.51
N GLU A 19 13.93 -21.89 41.99
CA GLU A 19 13.44 -22.03 40.61
C GLU A 19 12.03 -21.48 40.39
N ARG A 20 11.11 -21.62 41.37
CA ARG A 20 9.77 -20.99 41.27
C ARG A 20 9.83 -19.48 41.42
N SER A 21 10.73 -18.95 42.25
CA SER A 21 10.96 -17.51 42.37
C SER A 21 11.56 -16.94 41.08
N LYS A 22 12.53 -17.63 40.46
CA LYS A 22 13.10 -17.24 39.16
C LYS A 22 12.12 -17.36 38.00
N ARG A 23 11.28 -18.40 37.95
CA ARG A 23 10.22 -18.53 36.92
C ARG A 23 9.09 -17.52 37.12
N GLY A 24 8.70 -17.22 38.36
CA GLY A 24 7.75 -16.16 38.68
C GLY A 24 8.29 -14.76 38.37
N LEU A 25 9.59 -14.52 38.56
CA LEU A 25 10.26 -13.27 38.19
C LEU A 25 10.44 -13.11 36.67
N LEU A 26 10.70 -14.20 35.94
CA LEU A 26 10.75 -14.17 34.46
C LEU A 26 9.35 -14.01 33.83
N GLN A 27 8.30 -14.54 34.45
CA GLN A 27 6.91 -14.28 34.03
C GLN A 27 6.44 -12.88 34.44
N LEU A 28 6.84 -12.35 35.60
CA LEU A 28 6.54 -10.95 35.97
C LEU A 28 7.35 -9.94 35.16
N SER A 29 8.59 -10.26 34.75
CA SER A 29 9.38 -9.35 33.91
C SER A 29 8.86 -9.27 32.46
N MET A 30 8.15 -10.30 31.98
CA MET A 30 7.44 -10.23 30.70
C MET A 30 6.11 -9.47 30.76
N ILE A 31 5.60 -9.14 31.97
CA ILE A 31 4.33 -8.41 32.17
C ILE A 31 4.58 -6.89 32.37
N LEU A 32 5.83 -6.43 32.38
CA LEU A 32 6.20 -5.06 32.78
C LEU A 32 6.88 -4.20 31.71
N SER A 33 7.18 -4.74 30.52
CA SER A 33 7.62 -3.93 29.39
C SER A 33 6.41 -3.48 28.59
N LYS A 34 6.25 -2.17 28.43
CA LYS A 34 5.25 -1.59 27.53
C LYS A 34 5.46 -2.14 26.12
N PRO A 35 4.41 -2.37 25.32
CA PRO A 35 4.58 -2.77 23.93
C PRO A 35 5.39 -1.70 23.19
N LEU A 36 6.42 -2.14 22.47
CA LEU A 36 7.37 -1.27 21.77
C LEU A 36 6.91 -1.04 20.33
N ILE A 37 6.96 0.22 19.89
CA ILE A 37 6.75 0.63 18.50
C ILE A 37 7.98 1.39 18.03
N GLU A 38 8.59 0.90 16.97
CA GLU A 38 9.79 1.47 16.36
C GLU A 38 9.46 2.18 15.04
N ILE A 39 9.88 3.43 14.93
CA ILE A 39 9.64 4.27 13.75
C ILE A 39 10.99 4.70 13.18
N GLY A 40 11.24 4.30 11.93
CA GLY A 40 12.39 4.74 11.16
C GLY A 40 12.20 6.11 10.53
N ILE A 41 13.18 6.98 10.62
CA ILE A 41 13.21 8.29 9.98
C ILE A 41 14.44 8.36 9.07
N ILE A 42 14.20 8.26 7.77
CA ILE A 42 15.21 8.20 6.73
C ILE A 42 15.35 9.58 6.12
N VAL A 43 16.47 10.24 6.38
CA VAL A 43 16.81 11.51 5.74
C VAL A 43 17.42 11.21 4.37
N ALA A 44 16.66 11.47 3.32
CA ALA A 44 17.03 11.28 1.93
C ALA A 44 17.51 12.59 1.31
N GLY A 45 18.73 12.61 0.76
CA GLY A 45 19.36 13.83 0.25
C GLY A 45 20.16 14.60 1.30
N LEU A 46 20.52 15.84 0.97
CA LEU A 46 21.34 16.72 1.82
C LEU A 46 20.44 17.80 2.44
N LEU A 47 20.18 17.70 3.74
CA LEU A 47 19.49 18.75 4.48
C LEU A 47 20.43 19.90 4.81
N ASP A 48 19.91 21.13 4.78
CA ASP A 48 20.63 22.28 5.31
C ASP A 48 20.66 22.23 6.86
N GLU A 49 21.47 23.09 7.49
CA GLU A 49 21.59 23.12 8.95
C GLU A 49 20.24 23.42 9.65
N ILE A 50 19.37 24.20 9.00
CA ILE A 50 18.07 24.60 9.53
C ILE A 50 17.10 23.42 9.48
N ASP A 51 17.09 22.66 8.39
CA ASP A 51 16.28 21.46 8.20
C ASP A 51 16.73 20.33 9.13
N GLU A 52 18.03 20.18 9.37
CA GLU A 52 18.55 19.22 10.37
C GLU A 52 18.10 19.57 11.80
N GLN A 53 18.16 20.85 12.17
CA GLN A 53 17.68 21.33 13.47
C GLN A 53 16.16 21.17 13.59
N ALA A 54 15.42 21.54 12.54
CA ALA A 54 13.97 21.42 12.49
C ALA A 54 13.53 19.96 12.57
N THR A 55 14.21 19.04 11.87
CA THR A 55 14.00 17.60 11.97
C THR A 55 14.15 17.13 13.41
N SER A 56 15.25 17.50 14.08
CA SER A 56 15.52 17.09 15.45
C SER A 56 14.45 17.59 16.44
N LEU A 57 13.90 18.79 16.21
CA LEU A 57 12.81 19.35 17.02
C LEU A 57 11.47 18.68 16.69
N ALA A 58 11.18 18.43 15.42
CA ALA A 58 9.96 17.75 14.99
C ALA A 58 9.85 16.36 15.61
N VAL A 59 10.93 15.57 15.54
CA VAL A 59 11.01 14.22 16.13
C VAL A 59 10.72 14.26 17.63
N LYS A 60 11.30 15.21 18.36
CA LYS A 60 11.02 15.39 19.80
C LYS A 60 9.56 15.75 20.06
N SER A 61 9.00 16.65 19.26
CA SER A 61 7.60 17.07 19.38
C SER A 61 6.64 15.92 19.10
N THR A 62 6.91 15.13 18.05
CA THR A 62 6.14 13.94 17.70
C THR A 62 6.23 12.89 18.82
N LEU A 63 7.43 12.61 19.33
CA LEU A 63 7.61 11.66 20.43
C LEU A 63 6.87 12.12 21.70
N SER A 64 6.96 13.39 22.06
CA SER A 64 6.22 13.94 23.22
C SER A 64 4.71 13.74 23.05
N PHE A 65 4.17 14.08 21.87
CA PHE A 65 2.75 13.87 21.59
C PHE A 65 2.34 12.41 21.76
N LEU A 66 3.14 11.47 21.22
CA LEU A 66 2.86 10.04 21.33
C LEU A 66 2.92 9.54 22.77
N GLN A 67 3.90 9.98 23.55
CA GLN A 67 4.02 9.61 24.97
C GLN A 67 2.87 10.16 25.82
N ASP A 68 2.40 11.37 25.51
CA ASP A 68 1.31 12.02 26.22
C ASP A 68 -0.05 11.35 25.94
N HIS A 69 -0.30 10.95 24.69
CA HIS A 69 -1.59 10.38 24.27
C HIS A 69 -1.65 8.85 24.33
N PHE A 70 -0.50 8.16 24.27
CA PHE A 70 -0.40 6.70 24.27
C PHE A 70 0.59 6.22 25.33
N PRO A 71 0.36 6.51 26.62
CA PRO A 71 1.31 6.22 27.70
C PRO A 71 1.52 4.72 27.93
N ASP A 72 0.65 3.86 27.40
CA ASP A 72 0.76 2.41 27.53
C ASP A 72 1.83 1.80 26.61
N PHE A 73 2.36 2.56 25.65
CA PHE A 73 3.36 2.13 24.68
C PHE A 73 4.73 2.76 24.95
N GLU A 74 5.77 2.09 24.44
CA GLU A 74 7.11 2.64 24.30
C GLU A 74 7.35 2.96 22.83
N PHE A 75 7.81 4.18 22.53
CA PHE A 75 8.06 4.63 21.15
C PHE A 75 9.53 4.96 20.98
N ASP A 76 10.15 4.33 19.99
CA ASP A 76 11.54 4.59 19.61
C ASP A 76 11.61 5.12 18.18
N LEU A 77 12.16 6.33 18.01
CA LEU A 77 12.32 6.99 16.72
C LEU A 77 13.80 6.98 16.33
N PHE A 78 14.13 6.33 15.21
CA PHE A 78 15.50 6.16 14.74
C PHE A 78 15.79 7.00 13.51
N ILE A 79 16.74 7.93 13.59
CA ILE A 79 17.15 8.74 12.44
C ILE A 79 18.31 8.07 11.71
N VAL A 80 18.15 7.83 10.40
CA VAL A 80 19.17 7.28 9.51
C VAL A 80 19.36 8.21 8.32
N ARG A 81 20.60 8.50 7.95
CA ARG A 81 20.93 9.36 6.81
C ARG A 81 21.27 8.52 5.59
N ARG A 82 20.71 8.89 4.44
CA ARG A 82 20.88 8.27 3.13
C ARG A 82 20.96 9.35 2.03
N PRO A 83 22.05 10.14 1.99
CA PRO A 83 22.18 11.22 1.01
C PRO A 83 22.07 10.75 -0.45
N GLU A 84 22.42 9.49 -0.72
CA GLU A 84 22.39 8.85 -2.03
C GLU A 84 20.98 8.51 -2.58
N LEU A 85 19.92 8.72 -1.79
CA LEU A 85 18.55 8.38 -2.22
C LEU A 85 17.93 9.42 -3.17
N VAL A 86 18.46 10.64 -3.19
CA VAL A 86 17.89 11.76 -3.93
C VAL A 86 19.00 12.49 -4.68
N ASP A 87 19.01 12.32 -6.01
CA ASP A 87 19.93 13.03 -6.92
C ASP A 87 19.21 14.13 -7.73
N ALA A 88 17.88 14.24 -7.62
CA ALA A 88 17.04 15.12 -8.43
C ALA A 88 16.24 16.10 -7.57
N LYS A 89 15.97 17.30 -8.11
CA LYS A 89 15.16 18.34 -7.43
C LYS A 89 13.69 17.97 -7.27
N VAL A 90 13.19 17.10 -8.14
CA VAL A 90 11.83 16.56 -8.09
C VAL A 90 11.95 15.05 -8.09
N VAL A 91 11.29 14.39 -7.14
CA VAL A 91 11.39 12.95 -6.94
C VAL A 91 10.00 12.32 -6.89
N GLN A 92 9.89 11.13 -7.47
CA GLN A 92 8.65 10.37 -7.43
C GLN A 92 8.49 9.68 -6.07
N PRO A 93 7.38 9.94 -5.35
CA PRO A 93 7.20 9.38 -4.01
C PRO A 93 7.24 7.86 -3.97
N SER A 94 6.72 7.21 -5.02
CA SER A 94 6.70 5.74 -5.11
C SER A 94 8.08 5.08 -5.07
N VAL A 95 9.13 5.79 -5.51
CA VAL A 95 10.52 5.33 -5.42
C VAL A 95 11.01 5.40 -3.98
N LEU A 96 10.80 6.54 -3.32
CA LEU A 96 11.22 6.77 -1.94
C LEU A 96 10.48 5.85 -0.97
N LEU A 97 9.17 5.62 -1.16
CA LEU A 97 8.38 4.68 -0.36
C LEU A 97 8.96 3.26 -0.39
N GLN A 98 9.39 2.76 -1.55
CA GLN A 98 9.99 1.42 -1.61
C GLN A 98 11.34 1.37 -0.89
N ARG A 99 12.15 2.42 -1.01
CA ARG A 99 13.41 2.52 -0.25
C ARG A 99 13.15 2.57 1.25
N ALA A 100 12.06 3.21 1.66
CA ALA A 100 11.60 3.23 3.05
C ALA A 100 11.33 1.81 3.56
N VAL A 101 10.57 1.02 2.78
CA VAL A 101 10.25 -0.37 3.09
C VAL A 101 11.51 -1.23 3.16
N GLU A 102 12.45 -1.05 2.23
CA GLU A 102 13.72 -1.79 2.25
C GLU A 102 14.50 -1.57 3.55
N GLU A 103 14.61 -0.31 4.02
CA GLU A 103 15.27 0.01 5.30
C GLU A 103 14.45 -0.44 6.51
N ARG A 104 13.13 -0.27 6.47
CA ARG A 104 12.19 -0.73 7.50
C ARG A 104 12.35 -2.22 7.74
N ASP A 105 12.25 -3.02 6.68
CA ASP A 105 12.36 -4.47 6.74
C ASP A 105 13.76 -4.92 7.16
N PHE A 106 14.80 -4.19 6.75
CA PHE A 106 16.19 -4.47 7.15
C PHE A 106 16.45 -4.22 8.63
N ARG A 107 15.78 -3.20 9.21
CA ARG A 107 15.98 -2.76 10.60
C ARG A 107 14.89 -3.22 11.56
N HIS A 108 13.85 -3.86 11.05
CA HIS A 108 12.68 -4.31 11.82
C HIS A 108 11.91 -3.16 12.49
N TRP A 109 11.79 -2.05 11.77
CA TRP A 109 10.90 -0.96 12.19
C TRP A 109 9.45 -1.29 11.85
N ASP A 110 8.51 -0.79 12.65
CA ASP A 110 7.09 -0.99 12.42
C ASP A 110 6.57 0.01 11.38
N TYR A 111 7.05 1.25 11.44
CA TYR A 111 6.77 2.31 10.46
C TYR A 111 8.05 2.95 9.91
N SER A 112 7.96 3.54 8.72
CA SER A 112 9.08 4.29 8.13
C SER A 112 8.68 5.61 7.47
N PHE A 113 9.38 6.69 7.83
CA PHE A 113 9.21 8.01 7.25
C PHE A 113 10.46 8.39 6.48
N VAL A 114 10.30 8.86 5.25
CA VAL A 114 11.38 9.45 4.46
C VAL A 114 11.23 10.96 4.49
N LEU A 115 12.29 11.67 4.87
CA LEU A 115 12.35 13.13 4.84
C LEU A 115 13.24 13.56 3.67
N THR A 116 12.77 14.47 2.82
CA THR A 116 13.51 14.91 1.63
C THR A 116 13.38 16.41 1.40
N ASP A 117 14.44 17.06 0.93
CA ASP A 117 14.43 18.46 0.49
C ASP A 117 13.83 18.62 -0.93
N ALA A 118 13.89 17.55 -1.73
CA ALA A 118 13.29 17.51 -3.06
C ALA A 118 11.76 17.66 -3.05
N ASP A 119 11.26 18.32 -4.09
CA ASP A 119 9.83 18.42 -4.35
C ASP A 119 9.25 17.07 -4.78
N LEU A 120 8.01 16.80 -4.40
CA LEU A 120 7.36 15.52 -4.70
C LEU A 120 6.56 15.61 -6.01
N ASP A 121 6.81 14.67 -6.92
CA ASP A 121 6.03 14.55 -8.14
C ASP A 121 4.56 14.25 -7.79
N ARG A 122 3.64 14.98 -8.42
CA ARG A 122 2.21 15.06 -8.05
C ARG A 122 1.32 14.56 -9.16
N TYR A 123 0.30 13.77 -8.82
CA TYR A 123 -0.67 13.27 -9.80
C TYR A 123 -2.12 13.64 -9.48
N TYR A 124 -2.45 13.89 -8.21
CA TYR A 124 -3.83 14.09 -7.78
C TYR A 124 -4.06 15.42 -7.04
N SER A 125 -3.04 15.98 -6.40
CA SER A 125 -3.12 17.23 -5.66
C SER A 125 -2.43 18.40 -6.38
N ALA A 126 -2.81 19.64 -5.99
CA ALA A 126 -2.12 20.84 -6.45
C ALA A 126 -0.74 21.01 -5.77
N HIS A 127 -0.59 20.50 -4.55
CA HIS A 127 0.63 20.55 -3.75
C HIS A 127 0.78 19.20 -3.03
N CYS A 128 2.00 18.66 -2.91
CA CYS A 128 2.24 17.40 -2.23
C CYS A 128 3.29 17.62 -1.13
N PHE A 129 2.81 17.85 0.09
CA PHE A 129 3.65 17.94 1.29
C PHE A 129 4.14 16.56 1.72
N ALA A 130 3.28 15.56 1.53
CA ALA A 130 3.55 14.18 1.87
C ALA A 130 2.85 13.22 0.91
N ALA A 131 3.43 12.03 0.77
CA ALA A 131 2.83 10.90 0.10
C ALA A 131 2.83 9.69 1.05
N LEU A 132 1.64 9.15 1.33
CA LEU A 132 1.41 8.14 2.35
C LEU A 132 1.04 6.80 1.73
N SER A 133 1.46 5.70 2.37
CA SER A 133 1.16 4.34 1.92
C SER A 133 0.89 3.42 3.10
N ARG A 134 -0.40 3.12 3.37
CA ARG A 134 -0.77 2.12 4.37
C ARG A 134 -0.25 0.72 4.02
N PRO A 135 -0.34 0.23 2.77
CA PRO A 135 0.15 -1.11 2.46
C PRO A 135 1.66 -1.31 2.69
N LEU A 136 2.40 -0.21 2.77
CA LEU A 136 3.85 -0.19 2.97
C LEU A 136 4.26 0.32 4.37
N ASP A 137 3.31 0.67 5.23
CA ASP A 137 3.52 1.34 6.53
C ASP A 137 4.59 2.46 6.44
N ALA A 138 4.51 3.22 5.34
CA ALA A 138 5.54 4.17 4.97
C ALA A 138 4.96 5.50 4.51
N ALA A 139 5.69 6.58 4.78
CA ALA A 139 5.37 7.93 4.34
C ALA A 139 6.62 8.64 3.80
N VAL A 140 6.43 9.52 2.83
CA VAL A 140 7.46 10.44 2.32
C VAL A 140 6.99 11.85 2.63
N LEU A 141 7.84 12.64 3.28
CA LEU A 141 7.58 14.00 3.73
C LEU A 141 8.61 14.93 3.07
N SER A 142 8.15 16.03 2.49
CA SER A 142 9.04 17.00 1.82
C SER A 142 9.14 18.33 2.55
N PHE A 143 10.36 18.87 2.61
CA PHE A 143 10.64 20.21 3.11
C PHE A 143 10.25 21.32 2.11
N SER A 144 10.17 21.01 0.82
CA SER A 144 10.07 21.99 -0.28
C SER A 144 8.90 22.96 -0.14
N LEU A 145 7.80 22.52 0.45
CA LEU A 145 6.56 23.28 0.58
C LEU A 145 6.19 23.64 2.04
N ILE A 146 6.90 23.10 3.03
CA ILE A 146 6.66 23.46 4.45
C ILE A 146 7.60 24.56 4.96
N ASP A 147 8.74 24.76 4.30
CA ASP A 147 9.66 25.84 4.62
C ASP A 147 9.05 27.21 4.31
N PRO A 148 8.88 28.10 5.32
CA PRO A 148 8.34 29.44 5.09
C PRO A 148 9.13 30.22 4.03
N VAL A 149 10.45 30.07 3.96
CA VAL A 149 11.27 30.79 2.98
C VAL A 149 11.04 30.27 1.56
N ALA A 150 10.88 28.95 1.40
CA ALA A 150 10.57 28.34 0.11
C ALA A 150 9.21 28.79 -0.45
N VAL A 151 8.25 29.09 0.43
CA VAL A 151 6.91 29.62 0.08
C VAL A 151 6.88 31.15 0.01
N GLY A 152 8.03 31.83 0.19
CA GLY A 152 8.17 33.28 0.04
C GLY A 152 7.79 34.10 1.28
N GLU A 153 7.66 33.47 2.44
CA GLU A 153 7.49 34.16 3.73
C GLU A 153 8.86 34.62 4.27
N THR A 154 8.88 35.80 4.91
CA THR A 154 10.06 36.28 5.61
C THR A 154 10.09 35.73 7.03
N ALA A 155 11.08 34.91 7.35
CA ALA A 155 11.33 34.41 8.71
C ALA A 155 12.82 34.53 9.04
N ASP A 156 13.14 34.88 10.28
CA ASP A 156 14.51 34.74 10.79
C ASP A 156 14.85 33.25 10.99
N ALA A 157 16.13 32.93 11.11
CA ALA A 157 16.58 31.54 11.21
C ALA A 157 15.90 30.77 12.36
N THR A 158 15.73 31.39 13.52
CA THR A 158 15.11 30.74 14.69
C THR A 158 13.63 30.46 14.45
N SER A 159 12.87 31.44 13.94
CA SER A 159 11.44 31.21 13.64
C SER A 159 11.25 30.25 12.47
N ARG A 160 12.16 30.24 11.47
CA ARG A 160 12.15 29.25 10.38
C ARG A 160 12.28 27.84 10.94
N VAL A 161 13.29 27.58 11.77
CA VAL A 161 13.48 26.27 12.44
C VAL A 161 12.23 25.85 13.20
N GLN A 162 11.64 26.74 14.01
CA GLN A 162 10.45 26.42 14.81
C GLN A 162 9.23 26.11 13.96
N ARG A 163 8.98 26.89 12.90
CA ARG A 163 7.83 26.66 12.00
C ARG A 163 7.99 25.38 11.19
N VAL A 164 9.17 25.14 10.63
CA VAL A 164 9.44 23.88 9.89
C VAL A 164 9.30 22.69 10.82
N ALA A 165 9.86 22.77 12.03
CA ALA A 165 9.73 21.69 13.02
C ALA A 165 8.27 21.42 13.39
N HIS A 166 7.48 22.48 13.60
CA HIS A 166 6.06 22.37 13.90
C HIS A 166 5.31 21.67 12.76
N ARG A 167 5.40 22.20 11.53
CA ARG A 167 4.72 21.63 10.35
C ARG A 167 5.14 20.19 10.07
N LEU A 168 6.44 19.91 10.16
CA LEU A 168 6.96 18.55 9.99
C LEU A 168 6.41 17.61 11.05
N SER A 169 6.33 18.03 12.32
CA SER A 169 5.75 17.19 13.38
C SER A 169 4.27 16.88 13.12
N ARG A 170 3.50 17.83 12.56
CA ARG A 170 2.10 17.62 12.17
C ARG A 170 1.97 16.67 11.00
N LEU A 171 2.83 16.78 9.99
CA LEU A 171 2.89 15.81 8.91
C LEU A 171 3.27 14.40 9.40
N MET A 172 4.23 14.27 10.31
CA MET A 172 4.61 12.98 10.90
C MET A 172 3.45 12.35 11.67
N LEU A 173 2.75 13.14 12.50
CA LEU A 173 1.59 12.68 13.27
C LEU A 173 0.40 12.33 12.37
N HIS A 174 0.11 13.16 11.37
CA HIS A 174 -0.90 12.88 10.34
C HIS A 174 -0.57 11.58 9.61
N SER A 175 0.69 11.40 9.19
CA SER A 175 1.17 10.20 8.51
C SER A 175 0.96 8.97 9.38
N LEU A 176 1.45 8.98 10.62
CA LEU A 176 1.29 7.85 11.54
C LEU A 176 -0.19 7.52 11.81
N SER A 177 -1.02 8.54 11.94
CA SER A 177 -2.47 8.42 12.14
C SER A 177 -3.16 7.79 10.92
N HIS A 178 -2.79 8.22 9.71
CA HIS A 178 -3.28 7.61 8.47
C HIS A 178 -2.78 6.16 8.31
N LEU A 179 -1.51 5.90 8.61
CA LEU A 179 -0.91 4.56 8.55
C LEU A 179 -1.55 3.58 9.54
N SER A 180 -1.97 4.06 10.72
CA SER A 180 -2.77 3.30 11.70
C SER A 180 -4.27 3.21 11.36
N GLY A 181 -4.65 3.60 10.14
CA GLY A 181 -5.99 3.37 9.60
C GLY A 181 -7.02 4.44 9.93
N LEU A 182 -6.62 5.60 10.47
CA LEU A 182 -7.56 6.71 10.69
C LEU A 182 -8.01 7.32 9.35
N GLY A 183 -9.30 7.66 9.29
CA GLY A 183 -9.90 8.33 8.14
C GLY A 183 -9.76 9.86 8.20
N VAL A 184 -9.99 10.49 7.04
CA VAL A 184 -9.96 11.96 6.86
C VAL A 184 -11.03 12.64 7.73
N SER A 185 -10.68 13.81 8.27
CA SER A 185 -11.59 14.70 8.99
C SER A 185 -11.81 16.00 8.22
N ASP A 186 -13.04 16.53 8.28
CA ASP A 186 -13.37 17.84 7.70
C ASP A 186 -13.01 19.01 8.64
N ASP A 187 -12.70 18.74 9.91
CA ASP A 187 -12.30 19.76 10.89
C ASP A 187 -10.85 20.19 10.63
N PRO A 188 -10.59 21.47 10.29
CA PRO A 188 -9.24 21.95 9.99
C PRO A 188 -8.27 21.83 11.16
N THR A 189 -8.77 21.79 12.41
CA THR A 189 -7.92 21.66 13.60
C THR A 189 -7.53 20.22 13.93
N ASN A 190 -8.15 19.27 13.25
CA ASN A 190 -7.89 17.85 13.43
C ASN A 190 -6.61 17.43 12.69
N LEU A 191 -5.83 16.53 13.30
CA LEU A 191 -4.63 15.95 12.69
C LEU A 191 -4.92 15.13 11.42
N MET A 192 -6.17 14.73 11.16
CA MET A 192 -6.58 14.04 9.93
C MET A 192 -7.21 14.98 8.89
N SER A 193 -7.08 16.31 9.06
CA SER A 193 -7.53 17.28 8.07
C SER A 193 -6.63 17.30 6.84
N ARG A 194 -7.16 17.77 5.70
CA ARG A 194 -6.41 17.94 4.45
C ARG A 194 -6.02 19.41 4.26
N PRO A 195 -4.77 19.79 4.55
CA PRO A 195 -4.33 21.16 4.43
C PRO A 195 -4.30 21.58 2.96
N ALA A 196 -4.86 22.75 2.64
CA ALA A 196 -4.77 23.31 1.28
C ALA A 196 -3.41 23.98 1.02
N ASP A 197 -2.75 24.43 2.08
CA ASP A 197 -1.48 25.14 2.07
C ASP A 197 -0.68 24.87 3.36
N ALA A 198 0.55 25.39 3.42
CA ALA A 198 1.42 25.21 4.58
C ALA A 198 0.88 25.84 5.88
N LYS A 199 -0.06 26.80 5.80
CA LYS A 199 -0.70 27.39 6.98
C LYS A 199 -1.81 26.49 7.53
N GLY A 200 -2.45 25.71 6.68
CA GLY A 200 -3.35 24.63 7.10
C GLY A 200 -2.66 23.65 8.04
N LEU A 201 -1.38 23.33 7.80
CA LEU A 201 -0.58 22.49 8.69
C LEU A 201 -0.41 23.09 10.09
N ASP A 202 -0.32 24.42 10.19
CA ASP A 202 -0.17 25.13 11.47
C ASP A 202 -1.45 25.05 12.33
N ALA A 203 -2.61 24.78 11.71
CA ALA A 203 -3.89 24.66 12.42
C ALA A 203 -4.12 23.25 13.00
N MET A 204 -3.37 22.24 12.56
CA MET A 204 -3.58 20.85 12.97
C MET A 204 -3.04 20.60 14.37
N GLU A 205 -3.91 20.37 15.35
CA GLU A 205 -3.50 20.30 16.75
C GLU A 205 -3.77 18.94 17.39
N SER A 206 -4.94 18.34 17.14
CA SER A 206 -5.46 17.26 17.98
C SER A 206 -6.12 16.12 17.20
N LEU A 207 -6.25 14.98 17.87
CA LEU A 207 -7.11 13.88 17.47
C LEU A 207 -8.33 13.85 18.41
N THR A 208 -9.47 13.40 17.89
CA THR A 208 -10.65 13.13 18.73
C THR A 208 -10.40 11.91 19.61
N GLU A 209 -11.11 11.81 20.73
CA GLU A 209 -11.01 10.64 21.63
C GLU A 209 -11.29 9.32 20.91
N VAL A 210 -12.23 9.32 19.96
CA VAL A 210 -12.56 8.14 19.15
C VAL A 210 -11.39 7.74 18.25
N GLN A 211 -10.73 8.73 17.63
CA GLN A 211 -9.54 8.49 16.81
C GLN A 211 -8.36 7.98 17.66
N ILE A 212 -8.15 8.55 18.85
CA ILE A 212 -7.12 8.08 19.79
C ILE A 212 -7.36 6.61 20.14
N LEU A 213 -8.59 6.23 20.50
CA LEU A 213 -8.93 4.85 20.83
C LEU A 213 -8.70 3.91 19.63
N GLN A 214 -9.11 4.31 18.43
CA GLN A 214 -8.91 3.51 17.22
C GLN A 214 -7.42 3.33 16.90
N GLN A 215 -6.63 4.39 17.00
CA GLN A 215 -5.19 4.34 16.81
C GLN A 215 -4.51 3.47 17.88
N GLN A 216 -4.97 3.53 19.12
CA GLN A 216 -4.50 2.68 20.20
C GLN A 216 -4.70 1.19 19.87
N LEU A 217 -5.88 0.82 19.34
CA LEU A 217 -6.14 -0.57 18.92
C LEU A 217 -5.21 -1.02 17.80
N SER A 218 -4.96 -0.16 16.80
CA SER A 218 -4.00 -0.45 15.73
C SER A 218 -2.58 -0.66 16.26
N PHE A 219 -2.14 0.16 17.22
CA PHE A 219 -0.84 0.01 17.87
C PHE A 219 -0.69 -1.28 18.67
N ILE A 220 -1.77 -1.78 19.31
CA ILE A 220 -1.77 -3.10 19.97
C ILE A 220 -1.52 -4.20 18.93
N GLU A 221 -2.21 -4.15 17.80
CA GLU A 221 -2.10 -5.16 16.73
C GLU A 221 -0.68 -5.21 16.15
N VAL A 222 -0.09 -4.05 15.85
CA VAL A 222 1.29 -3.94 15.36
C VAL A 222 2.29 -4.49 16.37
N ALA A 223 2.13 -4.14 17.65
CA ALA A 223 3.03 -4.64 18.69
C ALA A 223 2.88 -6.15 18.97
N ASP A 224 1.67 -6.70 18.85
CA ASP A 224 1.41 -8.14 18.99
C ASP A 224 2.06 -8.93 17.84
N GLN A 225 1.92 -8.44 16.60
CA GLN A 225 2.56 -9.03 15.43
C GLN A 225 4.09 -9.14 15.62
N ARG A 226 4.72 -8.10 16.17
CA ARG A 226 6.15 -8.08 16.49
C ARG A 226 6.54 -9.18 17.50
N LEU A 227 5.72 -9.41 18.52
CA LEU A 227 5.92 -10.50 19.48
C LEU A 227 5.83 -11.86 18.79
N GLU A 228 4.86 -12.05 17.89
CA GLU A 228 4.72 -13.29 17.13
C GLU A 228 5.91 -13.55 16.20
N GLU A 229 6.42 -12.53 15.51
CA GLU A 229 7.60 -12.64 14.63
C GLU A 229 8.87 -13.04 15.39
N SER A 230 9.02 -12.57 16.63
CA SER A 230 10.14 -12.95 17.50
C SER A 230 10.11 -14.42 17.94
N SER A 231 8.93 -15.06 17.92
CA SER A 231 8.68 -16.38 18.50
C SER A 231 9.01 -17.60 17.60
N GLY A 232 9.52 -17.37 16.39
CA GLY A 232 10.40 -18.33 15.70
C GLY A 232 9.81 -19.68 15.25
N HIS A 233 8.53 -19.78 14.92
CA HIS A 233 7.93 -21.03 14.43
C HIS A 233 8.34 -21.36 12.99
N ARG A 234 9.10 -22.45 12.81
CA ARG A 234 9.59 -22.95 11.51
C ARG A 234 8.52 -23.69 10.71
N LEU A 235 7.54 -22.98 10.16
CA LEU A 235 6.65 -23.50 9.11
C LEU A 235 7.32 -23.39 7.73
N SER A 236 6.92 -24.23 6.78
CA SER A 236 7.37 -24.11 5.38
C SER A 236 6.89 -22.78 4.79
N LYS A 237 7.79 -22.03 4.12
CA LYS A 237 7.53 -20.66 3.63
C LYS A 237 6.20 -20.47 2.87
N THR A 238 5.82 -21.44 2.03
CA THR A 238 4.58 -21.38 1.23
C THR A 238 3.32 -21.61 2.07
N ALA A 239 3.35 -22.59 2.98
CA ALA A 239 2.24 -22.84 3.89
C ALA A 239 2.09 -21.70 4.91
N PHE A 240 3.20 -21.12 5.36
CA PHE A 240 3.19 -19.90 6.18
C PHE A 240 2.55 -18.75 5.41
N ALA A 241 2.98 -18.49 4.17
CA ALA A 241 2.44 -17.40 3.37
C ALA A 241 0.93 -17.55 3.09
N LEU A 242 0.48 -18.75 2.70
CA LEU A 242 -0.95 -19.01 2.47
C LEU A 242 -1.76 -18.88 3.76
N ARG A 243 -1.23 -19.33 4.89
CA ARG A 243 -1.91 -19.23 6.18
C ARG A 243 -1.97 -17.78 6.67
N ALA A 244 -0.87 -17.04 6.60
CA ALA A 244 -0.81 -15.62 6.93
C ALA A 244 -1.79 -14.81 6.07
N ALA A 245 -1.77 -15.01 4.74
CA ALA A 245 -2.71 -14.35 3.84
C ALA A 245 -4.18 -14.71 4.12
N TRP A 246 -4.45 -15.94 4.58
CA TRP A 246 -5.80 -16.34 4.96
C TRP A 246 -6.24 -15.75 6.29
N ILE A 247 -5.36 -15.69 7.28
CA ILE A 247 -5.66 -15.08 8.59
C ILE A 247 -5.93 -13.59 8.40
N ASN A 248 -5.06 -12.89 7.66
CA ASN A 248 -5.14 -11.44 7.42
C ASN A 248 -5.97 -11.07 6.18
N HIS A 249 -6.90 -11.93 5.75
CA HIS A 249 -7.72 -11.68 4.56
C HIS A 249 -8.55 -10.40 4.65
N ARG A 250 -8.94 -9.98 5.87
CA ARG A 250 -9.67 -8.74 6.10
C ARG A 250 -8.82 -7.51 5.81
N GLU A 251 -7.62 -7.47 6.36
CA GLU A 251 -6.64 -6.40 6.13
C GLU A 251 -6.29 -6.31 4.63
N ILE A 252 -6.05 -7.46 4.00
CA ILE A 252 -5.81 -7.54 2.55
C ILE A 252 -7.00 -6.96 1.76
N PHE A 253 -8.23 -7.31 2.14
CA PHE A 253 -9.43 -6.80 1.49
C PHE A 253 -9.59 -5.29 1.68
N GLU A 254 -9.36 -4.79 2.89
CA GLU A 254 -9.40 -3.36 3.20
C GLU A 254 -8.35 -2.58 2.41
N ALA A 255 -7.12 -3.11 2.31
CA ALA A 255 -6.07 -2.54 1.46
C ALA A 255 -6.46 -2.55 -0.03
N ILE A 256 -7.07 -3.63 -0.53
CA ILE A 256 -7.57 -3.71 -1.92
C ILE A 256 -8.63 -2.65 -2.17
N VAL A 257 -9.61 -2.48 -1.28
CA VAL A 257 -10.68 -1.48 -1.43
C VAL A 257 -10.12 -0.07 -1.32
N ALA A 258 -9.19 0.16 -0.38
CA ALA A 258 -8.50 1.42 -0.18
C ALA A 258 -7.76 1.91 -1.43
N ALA A 259 -7.11 0.99 -2.16
CA ALA A 259 -6.38 1.30 -3.40
C ALA A 259 -7.30 1.67 -4.59
N ARG A 260 -8.63 1.55 -4.44
CA ARG A 260 -9.64 1.89 -5.47
C ARG A 260 -9.34 1.28 -6.86
N PRO A 261 -9.17 -0.05 -6.97
CA PRO A 261 -8.78 -0.72 -8.23
C PRO A 261 -9.78 -0.49 -9.36
N TRP A 262 -11.03 -0.13 -9.07
CA TRP A 262 -12.02 0.25 -10.08
C TRP A 262 -11.64 1.51 -10.88
N GLN A 263 -10.70 2.31 -10.41
CA GLN A 263 -10.18 3.46 -11.15
C GLN A 263 -9.05 3.08 -12.12
N PHE A 264 -8.57 1.84 -12.13
CA PHE A 264 -7.47 1.40 -13.00
C PHE A 264 -7.71 1.67 -14.48
N PRO A 265 -8.90 1.40 -15.08
CA PRO A 265 -9.13 1.70 -16.49
C PRO A 265 -8.94 3.18 -16.81
N ARG A 266 -9.24 4.07 -15.86
CA ARG A 266 -9.08 5.52 -16.04
C ARG A 266 -7.66 5.99 -15.76
N ARG A 267 -6.99 5.37 -14.79
CA ARG A 267 -5.62 5.74 -14.39
C ARG A 267 -4.59 5.23 -15.41
N LEU A 268 -4.73 4.01 -15.91
CA LEU A 268 -3.77 3.37 -16.83
C LEU A 268 -4.08 3.69 -18.29
N SER A 269 -3.76 4.92 -18.68
CA SER A 269 -4.12 5.47 -19.98
C SER A 269 -3.56 4.65 -21.15
N GLY A 270 -2.32 4.17 -21.05
CA GLY A 270 -1.66 3.38 -22.11
C GLY A 270 -2.29 2.01 -22.29
N LEU A 271 -2.56 1.31 -21.18
CA LEU A 271 -3.22 0.00 -21.19
C LEU A 271 -4.62 0.11 -21.80
N THR A 272 -5.44 1.01 -21.26
CA THR A 272 -6.84 1.16 -21.67
C THR A 272 -6.96 1.64 -23.10
N LEU A 273 -6.13 2.59 -23.55
CA LEU A 273 -6.17 3.08 -24.93
C LEU A 273 -5.86 1.96 -25.92
N ALA A 274 -4.81 1.16 -25.67
CA ALA A 274 -4.45 0.02 -26.50
C ALA A 274 -5.56 -1.05 -26.52
N SER A 275 -6.14 -1.36 -25.36
CA SER A 275 -7.26 -2.30 -25.26
C SER A 275 -8.50 -1.83 -26.01
N VAL A 276 -8.93 -0.58 -25.79
CA VAL A 276 -10.14 -0.03 -26.41
C VAL A 276 -9.97 0.08 -27.92
N SER A 277 -8.80 0.51 -28.39
CA SER A 277 -8.47 0.54 -29.82
C SER A 277 -8.57 -0.86 -30.45
N THR A 278 -8.00 -1.86 -29.78
CA THR A 278 -8.07 -3.26 -30.22
C THR A 278 -9.51 -3.76 -30.29
N VAL A 279 -10.31 -3.51 -29.24
CA VAL A 279 -11.74 -3.87 -29.20
C VAL A 279 -12.50 -3.23 -30.36
N ALA A 280 -12.26 -1.95 -30.64
CA ALA A 280 -12.90 -1.24 -31.75
C ALA A 280 -12.54 -1.83 -33.12
N VAL A 281 -11.25 -2.13 -33.34
CA VAL A 281 -10.78 -2.75 -34.61
C VAL A 281 -11.36 -4.15 -34.80
N LEU A 282 -11.34 -5.00 -33.75
CA LEU A 282 -11.88 -6.35 -33.83
C LEU A 282 -13.40 -6.35 -34.04
N LEU A 283 -14.14 -5.44 -33.42
CA LEU A 283 -15.59 -5.32 -33.65
C LEU A 283 -15.95 -4.99 -35.11
N MET A 284 -15.09 -4.23 -35.79
CA MET A 284 -15.32 -3.80 -37.17
C MET A 284 -14.86 -4.83 -38.21
N THR A 285 -14.31 -5.97 -37.77
CA THR A 285 -13.72 -6.97 -38.67
C THR A 285 -14.58 -8.23 -38.73
N ALA A 286 -15.01 -8.62 -39.93
CA ALA A 286 -15.86 -9.80 -40.13
C ALA A 286 -15.19 -11.10 -39.63
N GLU A 287 -13.87 -11.25 -39.86
CA GLU A 287 -13.11 -12.42 -39.42
C GLU A 287 -13.17 -12.63 -37.90
N ALA A 288 -13.18 -11.54 -37.12
CA ALA A 288 -13.25 -11.63 -35.67
C ALA A 288 -14.63 -12.11 -35.20
N TRP A 289 -15.71 -11.72 -35.90
CA TRP A 289 -17.05 -12.21 -35.64
C TRP A 289 -17.18 -13.70 -35.96
N ASP A 290 -16.69 -14.12 -37.13
CA ASP A 290 -16.73 -15.52 -37.56
C ASP A 290 -15.96 -16.42 -36.59
N LEU A 291 -14.77 -15.99 -36.17
CA LEU A 291 -13.96 -16.71 -35.18
C LEU A 291 -14.64 -16.74 -33.81
N ALA A 292 -15.10 -15.60 -33.29
CA ALA A 292 -15.73 -15.57 -31.96
C ALA A 292 -16.99 -16.44 -31.88
N LEU A 293 -17.74 -16.54 -32.99
CA LEU A 293 -19.00 -17.28 -33.03
C LEU A 293 -18.81 -18.78 -33.30
N SER A 294 -17.75 -19.19 -33.98
CA SER A 294 -17.40 -20.60 -34.16
C SER A 294 -16.83 -21.27 -32.89
N GLU A 295 -16.29 -20.49 -31.95
CA GLU A 295 -15.69 -21.03 -30.72
C GLU A 295 -16.71 -21.56 -29.69
N SER A 296 -16.35 -22.58 -28.92
CA SER A 296 -17.21 -23.07 -27.83
C SER A 296 -17.18 -22.13 -26.61
N TRP A 297 -18.23 -22.15 -25.78
CA TRP A 297 -18.23 -21.41 -24.50
C TRP A 297 -17.08 -21.81 -23.57
N THR A 298 -16.67 -23.07 -23.60
CA THR A 298 -15.53 -23.57 -22.83
C THR A 298 -14.22 -22.97 -23.31
N CYS A 299 -14.02 -22.91 -24.64
CA CYS A 299 -12.84 -22.28 -25.22
C CYS A 299 -12.77 -20.78 -24.88
N LEU A 300 -13.91 -20.08 -24.95
CA LEU A 300 -14.00 -18.67 -24.57
C LEU A 300 -13.73 -18.44 -23.08
N ALA A 301 -14.31 -19.26 -22.20
CA ALA A 301 -14.03 -19.18 -20.77
C ALA A 301 -12.54 -19.41 -20.48
N LEU A 302 -11.93 -20.41 -21.13
CA LEU A 302 -10.49 -20.68 -21.00
C LEU A 302 -9.65 -19.51 -21.54
N LEU A 303 -10.02 -18.94 -22.68
CA LEU A 303 -9.37 -17.77 -23.26
C LEU A 303 -9.44 -16.58 -22.30
N SER A 304 -10.62 -16.27 -21.74
CA SER A 304 -10.80 -15.17 -20.80
C SER A 304 -9.96 -15.34 -19.53
N VAL A 305 -9.99 -16.53 -18.92
CA VAL A 305 -9.18 -16.81 -17.72
C VAL A 305 -7.70 -16.75 -18.05
N THR A 306 -7.26 -17.33 -19.16
CA THR A 306 -5.86 -17.33 -19.57
C THR A 306 -5.38 -15.91 -19.90
N ALA A 307 -6.16 -15.13 -20.63
CA ALA A 307 -5.87 -13.74 -20.95
C ALA A 307 -5.73 -12.91 -19.67
N TRP A 308 -6.68 -13.06 -18.74
CA TRP A 308 -6.65 -12.36 -17.46
C TRP A 308 -5.43 -12.73 -16.61
N LEU A 309 -5.11 -14.03 -16.48
CA LEU A 309 -3.95 -14.50 -15.71
C LEU A 309 -2.62 -14.07 -16.35
N LEU A 310 -2.50 -14.17 -17.68
CA LEU A 310 -1.30 -13.75 -18.39
C LEU A 310 -1.08 -12.24 -18.29
N THR A 311 -2.11 -11.43 -18.51
CA THR A 311 -2.02 -9.98 -18.36
C THR A 311 -1.67 -9.59 -16.93
N THR A 312 -2.33 -10.19 -15.94
CA THR A 312 -2.05 -9.93 -14.52
C THR A 312 -0.61 -10.31 -14.17
N GLY A 313 -0.15 -11.51 -14.55
CA GLY A 313 1.21 -11.95 -14.31
C GLY A 313 2.25 -11.08 -15.02
N TYR A 314 1.99 -10.69 -16.26
CA TYR A 314 2.82 -9.77 -17.02
C TYR A 314 2.99 -8.43 -16.31
N VAL A 315 1.88 -7.83 -15.86
CA VAL A 315 1.89 -6.55 -15.13
C VAL A 315 2.65 -6.70 -13.80
N ILE A 316 2.42 -7.77 -13.03
CA ILE A 316 3.12 -8.00 -11.75
C ILE A 316 4.63 -8.11 -11.95
N VAL A 317 5.07 -8.95 -12.90
CA VAL A 317 6.49 -9.20 -13.16
C VAL A 317 7.17 -7.92 -13.67
N ARG A 318 6.53 -7.26 -14.63
CA ARG A 318 7.08 -6.06 -15.24
C ARG A 318 7.20 -4.91 -14.24
N GLN A 319 6.18 -4.71 -13.41
CA GLN A 319 6.13 -3.59 -12.48
C GLN A 319 6.98 -3.83 -11.22
N GLN A 320 7.66 -4.98 -11.15
CA GLN A 320 8.55 -5.33 -10.04
C GLN A 320 7.84 -5.27 -8.68
N LEU A 321 6.54 -5.57 -8.64
CA LEU A 321 5.77 -5.56 -7.39
C LEU A 321 6.24 -6.63 -6.40
N LEU A 322 6.97 -7.64 -6.88
CA LEU A 322 7.52 -8.75 -6.10
C LEU A 322 9.01 -8.61 -5.83
N VAL A 323 9.57 -7.39 -5.84
CA VAL A 323 10.97 -7.20 -5.41
C VAL A 323 11.14 -7.85 -4.04
N ARG A 324 12.11 -8.76 -3.99
CA ARG A 324 12.30 -9.71 -2.91
C ARG A 324 12.95 -8.98 -1.75
N HIS A 325 12.13 -8.53 -0.80
CA HIS A 325 12.58 -7.87 0.42
C HIS A 325 13.17 -8.92 1.36
N GLY A 326 14.51 -8.95 1.48
CA GLY A 326 15.23 -9.74 2.47
C GLY A 326 15.13 -11.28 2.35
N ASN A 327 15.96 -11.98 3.14
CA ASN A 327 16.04 -13.45 3.12
C ASN A 327 14.99 -14.15 4.02
N ARG A 328 14.19 -13.39 4.77
CA ARG A 328 13.17 -13.87 5.70
C ARG A 328 11.79 -13.35 5.28
N THR A 329 10.87 -14.28 5.11
CA THR A 329 9.44 -13.99 4.88
C THR A 329 8.82 -13.62 6.22
N THR A 330 8.67 -12.33 6.49
CA THR A 330 7.85 -11.80 7.59
C THR A 330 6.37 -11.93 7.22
N GLU A 331 5.49 -11.92 8.22
CA GLU A 331 4.04 -11.96 7.98
C GLU A 331 3.59 -10.72 7.21
N GLN A 332 4.12 -9.57 7.61
CA GLN A 332 3.87 -8.27 6.98
C GLN A 332 4.30 -8.26 5.50
N SER A 333 5.48 -8.82 5.16
CA SER A 333 5.93 -8.90 3.76
C SER A 333 4.99 -9.77 2.90
N VAL A 334 4.42 -10.84 3.48
CA VAL A 334 3.42 -11.66 2.81
C VAL A 334 2.12 -10.88 2.61
N VAL A 335 1.66 -10.16 3.64
CA VAL A 335 0.43 -9.36 3.57
C VAL A 335 0.58 -8.25 2.52
N THR A 336 1.66 -7.47 2.56
CA THR A 336 1.95 -6.43 1.55
C THR A 336 2.00 -7.01 0.14
N ALA A 337 2.69 -8.13 -0.06
CA ALA A 337 2.76 -8.79 -1.38
C ALA A 337 1.39 -9.31 -1.84
N ALA A 338 0.62 -9.92 -0.94
CA ALA A 338 -0.71 -10.43 -1.23
C ALA A 338 -1.69 -9.29 -1.56
N SER A 339 -1.64 -8.18 -0.82
CA SER A 339 -2.40 -6.96 -1.09
C SER A 339 -2.04 -6.37 -2.44
N ALA A 340 -0.74 -6.21 -2.76
CA ALA A 340 -0.31 -5.70 -4.06
C ALA A 340 -0.76 -6.59 -5.24
N ILE A 341 -0.62 -7.91 -5.11
CA ILE A 341 -1.14 -8.86 -6.11
C ILE A 341 -2.66 -8.72 -6.22
N GLY A 342 -3.37 -8.71 -5.10
CA GLY A 342 -4.83 -8.60 -5.04
C GLY A 342 -5.36 -7.34 -5.71
N ILE A 343 -4.71 -6.19 -5.49
CA ILE A 343 -5.03 -4.91 -6.12
C ILE A 343 -4.93 -5.04 -7.66
N VAL A 344 -3.83 -5.61 -8.17
CA VAL A 344 -3.65 -5.78 -9.63
C VAL A 344 -4.66 -6.77 -10.21
N VAL A 345 -4.89 -7.90 -9.54
CA VAL A 345 -5.86 -8.94 -9.92
C VAL A 345 -7.27 -8.32 -10.08
N VAL A 346 -7.72 -7.59 -9.06
CA VAL A 346 -9.03 -6.92 -9.07
C VAL A 346 -9.07 -5.81 -10.12
N GLY A 347 -8.01 -5.00 -10.23
CA GLY A 347 -7.91 -3.95 -11.23
C GLY A 347 -8.02 -4.48 -12.67
N MET A 348 -7.30 -5.55 -13.00
CA MET A 348 -7.38 -6.20 -14.32
C MET A 348 -8.75 -6.83 -14.59
N LEU A 349 -9.40 -7.38 -13.56
CA LEU A 349 -10.75 -7.92 -13.68
C LEU A 349 -11.77 -6.81 -14.00
N VAL A 350 -11.66 -5.66 -13.32
CA VAL A 350 -12.51 -4.49 -13.61
C VAL A 350 -12.26 -3.98 -15.02
N THR A 351 -11.01 -3.86 -15.46
CA THR A 351 -10.68 -3.47 -16.84
C THR A 351 -11.28 -4.41 -17.86
N TRP A 352 -11.13 -5.73 -17.68
CA TRP A 352 -11.74 -6.72 -18.56
C TRP A 352 -13.26 -6.60 -18.61
N THR A 353 -13.90 -6.40 -17.46
CA THR A 353 -15.36 -6.19 -17.36
C THR A 353 -15.79 -4.92 -18.10
N CYS A 354 -15.03 -3.82 -17.96
CA CYS A 354 -15.29 -2.57 -18.68
C CYS A 354 -15.20 -2.76 -20.20
N LEU A 355 -14.17 -3.47 -20.69
CA LEU A 355 -14.03 -3.80 -22.11
C LEU A 355 -15.20 -4.67 -22.61
N CYS A 356 -15.65 -5.65 -21.81
CA CYS A 356 -16.82 -6.45 -22.13
C CYS A 356 -18.07 -5.57 -22.25
N LEU A 357 -18.30 -4.65 -21.30
CA LEU A 357 -19.46 -3.75 -21.32
C LEU A 357 -19.43 -2.80 -22.52
N ILE A 358 -18.25 -2.28 -22.89
CA ILE A 358 -18.05 -1.50 -24.11
C ILE A 358 -18.41 -2.35 -25.33
N GLY A 359 -17.89 -3.59 -25.41
CA GLY A 359 -18.21 -4.53 -26.48
C GLY A 359 -19.70 -4.81 -26.61
N ILE A 360 -20.39 -5.06 -25.50
CA ILE A 360 -21.84 -5.34 -25.49
C ILE A 360 -22.62 -4.10 -25.95
N THR A 361 -22.23 -2.91 -25.48
CA THR A 361 -22.90 -1.66 -25.82
C THR A 361 -22.74 -1.34 -27.32
N VAL A 362 -21.51 -1.44 -27.83
CA VAL A 362 -21.18 -1.15 -29.23
C VAL A 362 -21.79 -2.20 -30.17
N SER A 363 -21.65 -3.49 -29.86
CA SER A 363 -22.29 -4.58 -30.63
C SER A 363 -23.83 -4.49 -30.59
N GLY A 364 -24.39 -4.07 -29.46
CA GLY A 364 -25.83 -3.84 -29.26
C GLY A 364 -26.40 -2.75 -30.14
N SER A 365 -25.67 -1.62 -30.24
CA SER A 365 -26.12 -0.38 -30.86
C SER A 365 -25.80 -0.26 -32.35
N LEU A 366 -24.60 -0.66 -32.78
CA LEU A 366 -24.13 -0.42 -34.14
C LEU A 366 -24.41 -1.59 -35.11
N PHE A 367 -24.50 -2.82 -34.59
CA PHE A 367 -24.53 -4.02 -35.43
C PHE A 367 -25.90 -4.71 -35.37
N GLY A 368 -26.62 -4.65 -36.50
CA GLY A 368 -27.88 -5.35 -36.70
C GLY A 368 -27.70 -6.84 -36.98
N ALA A 369 -28.74 -7.64 -36.71
CA ALA A 369 -28.71 -9.09 -36.87
C ALA A 369 -28.30 -9.54 -38.29
N ASN A 370 -28.83 -8.88 -39.33
CA ASN A 370 -28.51 -9.20 -40.73
C ASN A 370 -27.03 -8.98 -41.08
N LEU A 371 -26.40 -7.96 -40.48
CA LEU A 371 -24.98 -7.69 -40.71
C LEU A 371 -24.11 -8.77 -40.06
N ILE A 372 -24.46 -9.16 -38.84
CA ILE A 372 -23.73 -10.20 -38.08
C ILE A 372 -23.82 -11.54 -38.80
N VAL A 373 -24.99 -11.94 -39.31
CA VAL A 373 -25.14 -13.19 -40.09
C VAL A 373 -24.29 -13.16 -41.36
N SER A 374 -24.24 -12.01 -42.05
CA SER A 374 -23.42 -11.86 -43.26
C SER A 374 -21.91 -11.99 -42.97
N TRP A 375 -21.47 -11.51 -41.80
CA TRP A 375 -20.06 -11.57 -41.40
C TRP A 375 -19.65 -12.92 -40.81
N ALA A 376 -20.57 -13.62 -40.15
CA ALA A 376 -20.35 -14.93 -39.52
C ALA A 376 -20.86 -16.08 -40.40
N ALA A 377 -20.46 -16.07 -41.66
CA ALA A 377 -20.97 -16.99 -42.66
C ALA A 377 -20.63 -18.46 -42.35
N SER A 378 -19.61 -18.74 -41.53
CA SER A 378 -19.23 -20.12 -41.18
C SER A 378 -20.15 -20.75 -40.13
N SER A 379 -21.01 -19.96 -39.48
CA SER A 379 -21.71 -20.37 -38.25
C SER A 379 -23.14 -20.87 -38.48
N ASP A 380 -23.60 -20.98 -39.75
CA ASP A 380 -24.97 -21.41 -40.13
C ASP A 380 -26.09 -20.70 -39.33
N LEU A 381 -25.94 -19.39 -39.10
CA LEU A 381 -26.86 -18.60 -38.26
C LEU A 381 -28.03 -18.02 -39.06
N SER A 382 -29.24 -18.08 -38.51
CA SER A 382 -30.38 -17.30 -38.99
C SER A 382 -30.45 -15.94 -38.28
N PRO A 383 -31.01 -14.87 -38.89
CA PRO A 383 -31.17 -13.57 -38.22
C PRO A 383 -31.95 -13.63 -36.89
N GLN A 384 -32.79 -14.65 -36.70
CA GLN A 384 -33.55 -14.87 -35.47
C GLN A 384 -32.69 -15.42 -34.32
N ASP A 385 -31.55 -16.05 -34.64
CA ASP A 385 -30.62 -16.64 -33.67
C ASP A 385 -29.65 -15.60 -33.10
N VAL A 386 -29.57 -14.41 -33.72
CA VAL A 386 -28.70 -13.31 -33.27
C VAL A 386 -29.33 -12.59 -32.07
N GLY A 387 -29.27 -13.25 -30.93
CA GLY A 387 -29.70 -12.73 -29.64
C GLY A 387 -28.60 -11.99 -28.88
N VAL A 388 -28.95 -11.49 -27.69
CA VAL A 388 -28.01 -10.86 -26.74
C VAL A 388 -26.86 -11.80 -26.38
N LEU A 389 -27.13 -13.11 -26.32
CA LEU A 389 -26.14 -14.12 -25.96
C LEU A 389 -24.97 -14.18 -26.97
N LEU A 390 -25.25 -14.07 -28.28
CA LEU A 390 -24.21 -14.02 -29.32
C LEU A 390 -23.35 -12.76 -29.20
N LYS A 391 -23.97 -11.62 -28.86
CA LYS A 391 -23.28 -10.35 -28.64
C LYS A 391 -22.39 -10.41 -27.39
N ILE A 392 -22.84 -11.07 -26.33
CA ILE A 392 -22.02 -11.34 -25.13
C ILE A 392 -20.83 -12.22 -25.50
N LYS A 393 -21.05 -13.27 -26.29
CA LYS A 393 -20.00 -14.19 -26.76
C LYS A 393 -18.87 -13.45 -27.49
N MET A 394 -19.24 -12.62 -28.47
CA MET A 394 -18.31 -11.74 -29.18
C MET A 394 -17.59 -10.77 -28.23
N SER A 395 -18.33 -10.16 -27.29
CA SER A 395 -17.77 -9.18 -26.35
C SER A 395 -16.74 -9.79 -25.39
N LEU A 396 -16.98 -11.02 -24.91
CA LEU A 396 -16.01 -11.75 -24.08
C LEU A 396 -14.74 -12.07 -24.86
N PHE A 397 -14.88 -12.51 -26.12
CA PHE A 397 -13.76 -12.81 -27.01
C PHE A 397 -12.85 -11.58 -27.22
N ILE A 398 -13.43 -10.48 -27.73
CA ILE A 398 -12.67 -9.25 -28.02
C ILE A 398 -12.11 -8.58 -26.76
N ALA A 399 -12.82 -8.65 -25.63
CA ALA A 399 -12.32 -8.09 -24.38
C ALA A 399 -11.10 -8.87 -23.87
N SER A 400 -11.09 -10.19 -24.05
CA SER A 400 -9.94 -11.04 -23.67
C SER A 400 -8.71 -10.74 -24.53
N ILE A 401 -8.88 -10.63 -25.85
CA ILE A 401 -7.79 -10.24 -26.76
C ILE A 401 -7.35 -8.80 -26.52
N GLY A 402 -8.31 -7.89 -26.35
CA GLY A 402 -8.06 -6.48 -26.04
C GLY A 402 -7.30 -6.30 -24.73
N LEU A 403 -7.58 -7.11 -23.72
CA LEU A 403 -6.84 -7.09 -22.46
C LEU A 403 -5.39 -7.58 -22.63
N LEU A 404 -5.16 -8.63 -23.43
CA LEU A 404 -3.81 -9.13 -23.74
C LEU A 404 -2.97 -8.09 -24.49
N ILE A 405 -3.53 -7.47 -25.53
CA ILE A 405 -2.85 -6.41 -26.28
C ILE A 405 -2.70 -5.14 -25.44
N GLY A 406 -3.70 -4.84 -24.60
CA GLY A 406 -3.63 -3.75 -23.61
C GLY A 406 -2.46 -3.87 -22.66
N ALA A 407 -2.15 -5.10 -22.20
CA ALA A 407 -0.98 -5.35 -21.36
C ALA A 407 0.31 -4.87 -22.02
N LEU A 408 0.43 -4.99 -23.34
CA LEU A 408 1.54 -4.43 -24.11
C LEU A 408 1.48 -2.90 -24.15
N GLY A 409 0.30 -2.28 -24.16
CA GLY A 409 0.11 -0.84 -24.00
C GLY A 409 0.59 -0.31 -22.65
N ALA A 410 0.39 -1.09 -21.58
CA ALA A 410 0.96 -0.82 -20.25
C ALA A 410 2.50 -0.77 -20.26
N SER A 411 3.13 -1.26 -21.34
CA SER A 411 4.56 -1.15 -21.54
C SER A 411 5.08 0.26 -21.71
N PHE A 412 4.25 1.10 -22.31
CA PHE A 412 4.65 2.44 -22.68
C PHE A 412 4.39 3.46 -21.57
N GLU A 413 3.70 3.04 -20.50
CA GLU A 413 3.47 3.86 -19.32
C GLU A 413 4.69 3.78 -18.39
N SER A 414 5.05 4.90 -17.77
CA SER A 414 6.23 4.94 -16.89
C SER A 414 6.00 4.02 -15.68
N GLN A 415 6.98 3.18 -15.37
CA GLN A 415 6.91 2.23 -14.23
C GLN A 415 6.55 2.95 -12.91
N HIS A 416 7.03 4.18 -12.77
CA HIS A 416 6.83 4.98 -11.57
C HIS A 416 5.40 5.50 -11.39
N TYR A 417 4.70 5.82 -12.48
CA TYR A 417 3.29 6.23 -12.41
C TYR A 417 2.41 5.08 -11.95
N PHE A 418 2.62 3.88 -12.50
CA PHE A 418 1.90 2.68 -12.10
C PHE A 418 2.10 2.36 -10.61
N ARG A 419 3.35 2.47 -10.14
CA ARG A 419 3.67 2.26 -8.73
C ARG A 419 3.08 3.34 -7.82
N HIS A 420 3.05 4.59 -8.27
CA HIS A 420 2.39 5.67 -7.54
C HIS A 420 0.91 5.38 -7.36
N VAL A 421 0.23 4.94 -8.41
CA VAL A 421 -1.19 4.57 -8.38
C VAL A 421 -1.51 3.45 -7.39
N ILE A 422 -0.57 2.51 -7.18
CA ILE A 422 -0.76 1.33 -6.30
C ILE A 422 -0.34 1.62 -4.87
N PHE A 423 0.77 2.32 -4.68
CA PHE A 423 1.37 2.47 -3.36
C PHE A 423 0.98 3.78 -2.68
N VAL A 424 0.68 4.85 -3.41
CA VAL A 424 0.30 6.12 -2.79
C VAL A 424 -1.21 6.15 -2.57
N ASP A 425 -1.59 6.04 -1.29
CA ASP A 425 -2.99 6.12 -0.86
C ASP A 425 -3.46 7.58 -0.79
N GLU A 426 -2.59 8.46 -0.31
CA GLU A 426 -2.88 9.87 -0.07
C GLU A 426 -1.69 10.75 -0.44
N GLU A 427 -1.99 11.83 -1.19
CA GLU A 427 -1.12 12.99 -1.39
C GLU A 427 -1.68 14.10 -0.49
N VAL A 428 -0.92 14.49 0.54
CA VAL A 428 -1.28 15.55 1.49
C VAL A 428 -0.96 16.91 0.92
#